data_AF-A0A358SL01-F1
#
_entry.id   AF-A0A358SL01-F1
#
_cell.length_a   1.000
_cell.length_b   1.000
_cell.length_c   1.000
_cell.angle_alpha   90.00
_cell.angle_beta   90.00
_cell.angle_gamma   90.00
#
_symmetry.space_group_name_H-M   'P 1'
#
loop_
_entity.id
_entity.type
_entity.pdbx_description
1 polymer ?
#
loop_
_entity_poly.entity_id
_entity_poly.type
_entity_poly.pdbx_seq_one_letter_code
_entity_poly.pdbx_strand_id
1 'polypeptide(L)' 'MTLEETLSKVAELSREELSIVRKRGEEKTAAREHGHDFHEMQHAADRLDHYAHELRKLHDNEFGGSWRHESLQDAPPSS' A
#
# COMPACT_ATOMS: atom_id res chain seq x y z
N MET A 1 -15.33 -3.10 -7.78
CA MET A 1 -14.09 -2.49 -8.29
C MET A 1 -13.49 -3.48 -9.27
N THR A 2 -13.13 -3.03 -10.47
CA THR A 2 -12.39 -3.82 -11.45
C THR A 2 -10.89 -3.81 -11.13
N LEU A 3 -10.12 -4.72 -11.74
CA LEU A 3 -8.66 -4.76 -11.55
C LEU A 3 -8.00 -3.41 -11.93
N GLU A 4 -8.44 -2.81 -13.04
CA GLU A 4 -7.95 -1.51 -13.52
C GLU A 4 -8.27 -0.37 -12.55
N GLU A 5 -9.50 -0.34 -12.03
CA GLU A 5 -9.92 0.66 -11.03
C GLU A 5 -9.09 0.53 -9.74
N THR A 6 -8.86 -0.70 -9.27
CA THR A 6 -8.06 -0.94 -8.06
C THR A 6 -6.59 -0.58 -8.28
N LEU A 7 -5.99 -0.94 -9.42
CA LEU A 7 -4.62 -0.53 -9.78
C LEU A 7 -4.47 0.99 -9.83
N SER A 8 -5.45 1.67 -10.43
CA SER A 8 -5.48 3.13 -10.50
C SER A 8 -5.53 3.74 -9.08
N LYS A 9 -6.31 3.15 -8.18
CA LYS A 9 -6.42 3.63 -6.80
C LYS A 9 -5.16 3.41 -5.98
N VAL A 10 -4.50 2.26 -6.14
CA VAL A 10 -3.19 1.98 -5.55
C VAL A 10 -2.17 3.02 -6.02
N ALA A 11 -2.09 3.29 -7.32
CA ALA A 11 -1.16 4.26 -7.87
C ALA A 11 -1.41 5.70 -7.37
N GLU A 12 -2.67 6.09 -7.20
CA GLU A 12 -3.06 7.38 -6.61
C GLU A 12 -2.57 7.50 -5.15
N LEU A 13 -2.88 6.50 -4.33
CA LEU A 13 -2.52 6.49 -2.91
C LEU A 13 -1.01 6.43 -2.69
N SER A 14 -0.29 5.63 -3.48
CA SER A 14 1.18 5.59 -3.41
C SER A 14 1.81 6.95 -3.76
N ARG A 15 1.21 7.72 -4.67
CA ARG A 15 1.69 9.08 -5.00
C ARG A 15 1.41 10.06 -3.86
N GLU A 16 0.25 9.96 -3.23
CA GLU A 16 -0.12 10.78 -2.06
C GLU A 16 0.83 10.52 -0.88
N GLU A 17 1.07 9.25 -0.54
CA GLU A 17 2.01 8.86 0.49
C GLU A 17 3.44 9.35 0.20
N LEU A 18 3.90 9.18 -1.05
CA LEU A 18 5.22 9.68 -1.47
C LEU A 18 5.34 11.21 -1.32
N SER A 19 4.27 11.96 -1.60
CA SER A 19 4.24 13.41 -1.41
C SER A 19 4.40 13.79 0.06
N ILE A 20 3.71 13.08 0.97
CA ILE A 20 3.82 13.30 2.42
C ILE A 20 5.24 12.97 2.92
N VAL A 21 5.81 11.85 2.47
CA VAL A 21 7.17 11.44 2.83
C VAL A 21 8.21 12.47 2.34
N ARG A 22 8.06 12.98 1.11
CA ARG A 22 8.94 14.03 0.56
C ARG A 22 8.86 15.31 1.37
N LYS A 23 7.64 15.80 1.66
CA LYS A 23 7.43 16.99 2.48
C LYS A 23 8.13 16.86 3.85
N ARG A 24 7.99 15.71 4.51
CA ARG A 24 8.70 15.42 5.77
C ARG A 24 10.22 15.41 5.62
N GLY A 25 10.74 14.84 4.54
CA GLY A 25 12.19 14.80 4.27
C GLY A 25 12.78 16.19 4.03
N GLU A 26 12.03 17.06 3.37
CA GLU A 26 12.40 18.46 3.12
C GLU A 26 12.33 19.32 4.40
N GLU A 27 11.32 19.10 5.24
CA GLU A 27 11.12 19.86 6.47
C GLU A 27 12.10 19.50 7.60
N LYS A 28 12.88 18.40 7.48
CA LYS A 28 13.84 17.89 8.50
C LYS A 28 13.27 17.80 9.92
N THR A 29 11.94 17.76 10.05
CA THR A 29 11.23 17.84 11.32
C THR A 29 11.13 16.46 11.94
N ALA A 30 11.31 16.40 13.27
CA ALA A 30 11.13 15.14 13.97
C ALA A 30 9.67 14.68 13.81
N ALA A 31 9.45 13.38 13.57
CA ALA A 31 8.10 12.82 13.37
C ALA A 31 7.09 13.15 14.49
N ARG A 32 7.58 13.61 15.64
CA ARG A 32 6.86 13.96 16.85
C ARG A 32 6.33 15.40 16.87
N GLU A 33 6.83 16.29 16.01
CA GLU A 33 6.46 17.72 16.00
C GLU A 33 5.19 18.02 15.19
N HIS A 34 4.79 17.12 14.29
CA HIS A 34 3.56 17.23 13.50
C HIS A 34 2.65 16.01 13.76
N GLY A 35 1.94 16.03 14.90
CA GLY A 35 0.97 14.99 15.23
C GLY A 35 -0.15 14.83 14.19
N HIS A 36 -0.46 15.90 13.43
CA HIS A 36 -1.42 15.87 12.33
C HIS A 36 -0.88 15.09 11.12
N ASP A 37 0.31 15.45 10.62
CA ASP A 37 0.96 14.79 9.49
C ASP A 37 1.29 13.32 9.80
N PHE A 38 1.41 12.92 11.08
CA PHE A 38 1.65 11.52 11.48
C PHE A 38 0.39 10.68 11.41
N HIS A 39 -0.76 11.28 11.74
CA HIS A 39 -2.04 10.61 11.60
C HIS A 39 -2.40 10.45 10.11
N GLU A 40 -2.15 11.48 9.28
CA GLU A 40 -2.35 11.41 7.84
C GLU A 40 -1.47 10.33 7.19
N MET A 41 -0.21 10.20 7.61
CA MET A 41 0.68 9.15 7.13
C MET A 41 0.18 7.75 7.50
N GLN A 42 -0.25 7.53 8.74
CA GLN A 42 -0.83 6.25 9.15
C GLN A 42 -2.08 5.91 8.33
N HIS A 43 -2.97 6.88 8.14
CA HIS A 43 -4.15 6.69 7.31
C HIS A 43 -3.84 6.43 5.83
N ALA A 44 -2.80 7.07 5.28
CA ALA A 44 -2.35 6.81 3.91
C ALA A 44 -1.80 5.39 3.77
N ALA A 45 -0.95 4.96 4.72
CA ALA A 45 -0.38 3.61 4.76
C ALA A 45 -1.47 2.53 4.93
N ASP A 46 -2.41 2.71 5.85
CA ASP A 46 -3.53 1.78 6.07
C ASP A 46 -4.40 1.63 4.81
N ARG A 47 -4.66 2.75 4.10
CA ARG A 47 -5.40 2.72 2.84
C ARG A 47 -4.61 1.99 1.77
N LEU A 48 -3.32 2.26 1.63
CA LEU A 48 -2.48 1.58 0.64
C LEU A 48 -2.46 0.07 0.87
N ASP A 49 -2.28 -0.38 2.11
CA ASP A 49 -2.31 -1.80 2.47
C ASP A 49 -3.66 -2.45 2.13
N HIS A 50 -4.76 -1.77 2.46
CA HIS A 50 -6.11 -2.23 2.13
C HIS A 50 -6.28 -2.46 0.61
N TYR A 51 -5.90 -1.50 -0.22
CA TYR A 51 -6.04 -1.63 -1.68
C TYR A 51 -5.02 -2.61 -2.28
N ALA A 52 -3.83 -2.74 -1.71
CA ALA A 52 -2.88 -3.78 -2.10
C ALA A 52 -3.45 -5.19 -1.81
N HIS A 53 -4.14 -5.35 -0.69
CA HIS A 53 -4.84 -6.59 -0.34
C HIS A 53 -6.02 -6.87 -1.30
N GLU A 54 -6.83 -5.87 -1.62
CA GLU A 54 -7.91 -6.01 -2.60
C GLU A 54 -7.39 -6.36 -4.00
N LEU A 55 -6.34 -5.67 -4.45
CA LEU A 55 -5.65 -5.97 -5.70
C LEU A 55 -5.16 -7.42 -5.72
N ARG A 56 -4.65 -7.88 -4.59
CA ARG A 56 -4.26 -9.28 -4.44
C ARG A 56 -5.45 -10.21 -4.65
N LYS A 57 -6.59 -9.98 -3.99
CA LYS A 57 -7.77 -10.84 -4.15
C LYS A 57 -8.31 -10.85 -5.57
N LEU A 58 -8.28 -9.70 -6.26
CA LEU A 58 -8.70 -9.58 -7.65
C LEU A 58 -7.80 -10.39 -8.58
N HIS A 59 -6.48 -10.27 -8.45
CA HIS A 59 -5.53 -11.10 -9.23
C HIS A 59 -5.73 -12.59 -8.99
N ASP A 60 -5.93 -13.01 -7.73
CA ASP A 60 -6.11 -14.43 -7.40
C ASP A 60 -7.43 -14.97 -7.97
N ASN A 61 -8.47 -14.14 -8.07
CA ASN A 61 -9.75 -14.50 -8.66
C ASN A 61 -9.72 -14.54 -10.20
N GLU A 62 -8.95 -13.64 -10.83
CA GLU A 62 -8.89 -13.53 -12.29
C GLU A 62 -7.91 -14.52 -12.93
N PHE A 63 -6.74 -14.71 -12.33
CA PHE A 63 -5.66 -15.52 -12.89
C PHE A 63 -5.42 -16.86 -12.16
N GLY A 64 -6.11 -17.08 -11.03
CA GLY A 64 -5.93 -18.25 -10.19
C GLY A 64 -4.64 -18.23 -9.37
N GLY A 65 -4.52 -19.17 -8.41
CA GLY A 65 -3.42 -19.20 -7.44
C GLY A 65 -2.01 -19.47 -7.99
N SER A 66 -1.87 -19.83 -9.27
CA SER A 66 -0.59 -20.11 -9.93
C SER A 66 0.07 -18.90 -10.58
N TRP A 67 -0.62 -17.75 -10.65
CA TRP A 67 -0.09 -16.53 -11.25
C TRP A 67 1.08 -15.91 -10.46
N ARG A 68 1.13 -16.11 -9.14
CA ARG A 68 2.19 -15.55 -8.30
C ARG A 68 3.35 -16.50 -8.17
N HIS A 69 4.47 -16.16 -8.79
CA HIS A 69 5.71 -16.93 -8.62
C HIS A 69 6.50 -16.53 -7.35
N GLU A 70 6.46 -15.27 -6.92
CA GLU A 70 7.35 -14.76 -5.85
C GLU A 70 6.66 -14.48 -4.51
N SER A 71 5.37 -14.09 -4.48
CA SER A 71 4.65 -13.85 -3.21
C SER A 71 4.34 -15.11 -2.39
N LEU A 72 4.55 -16.31 -2.94
CA LEU A 72 4.36 -17.57 -2.22
C LEU A 72 5.44 -17.80 -1.13
N GLN A 73 6.55 -17.05 -1.17
CA GLN A 73 7.58 -17.12 -0.14
C GLN A 73 7.17 -16.47 1.20
N ASP A 74 6.02 -15.77 1.25
CA ASP A 74 5.43 -15.23 2.50
C ASP A 74 4.55 -16.24 3.26
N ALA A 75 4.40 -17.48 2.77
CA ALA A 75 3.78 -18.54 3.56
C ALA A 75 4.79 -18.99 4.64
N PRO A 76 4.45 -18.94 5.94
CA PRO A 76 5.35 -19.47 6.96
C PRO A 76 5.64 -20.95 6.67
N PRO A 77 6.86 -21.44 6.97
CA PRO A 77 7.20 -22.83 6.72
C PRO A 77 6.16 -23.71 7.42
N SER A 78 5.47 -24.52 6.62
CA SER A 78 4.52 -25.49 7.13
C SER A 78 5.26 -26.41 8.09
N SER A 79 4.88 -26.37 9.37
CA SER A 79 5.32 -27.34 10.37
C SER A 79 4.49 -28.60 10.29
#